data_AF-A0A1F6Z2V2-F1
#
_entry.id   AF-A0A1F6Z2V2-F1
#
_cell.length_a   1.000
_cell.length_b   1.000
_cell.length_c   1.000
_cell.angle_alpha   90.00
_cell.angle_beta   90.00
_cell.angle_gamma   90.00
#
_symmetry.space_group_name_H-M   'P 1'
#
loop_
_entity.id
_entity.type
_entity.pdbx_description
1 polymer ?
#
loop_
_entity_poly.entity_id
_entity_poly.type
_entity_poly.pdbx_seq_one_letter_code
_entity_poly.pdbx_strand_id
1 'polypeptide(L)'
;MAKISPVSIKYMIHANFSAEGALEKPDVIGAIFGQTEGLLGAELEMRELQKEGKIGRIEVELHKEGKKTVGVIKIPTALDQSETTLIAAAIETIERIGPCDSQISVERIEDVRGSKRDYIVERAKKLMQEIHGKTDSREISAEIKDSAKIAGIKEYGENKLPSGDISGNEIIVVEGRADVLALIRNGVNNVIGMNGTKLPDEIRELGKEKEITLFIDGDRGGKLIAQNVSDNANIKYIAVAPDGKEVEELAGKEILMALRKKIPAREFLSARNDGKREPIQTKIEQEHFQIDEINKDKLKKISTEIEGSEKAVLLDSSLNEIKSVSVKVLSGFLNRIREKPIVIVIDGTATKPIIISAEEAGCRVIVAKNFATTDTSIKLMSL
;
A
#
# COMPACT_ATOMS: atom_id res chain seq x y z
N MET A 1 -19.15 -40.81 -35.77
CA MET A 1 -19.68 -39.76 -34.87
C MET A 1 -18.48 -38.97 -34.34
N ALA A 2 -18.32 -37.73 -34.77
CA ALA A 2 -17.22 -36.88 -34.31
C ALA A 2 -17.38 -36.63 -32.80
N LYS A 3 -16.38 -37.08 -32.02
CA LYS A 3 -16.29 -36.72 -30.60
C LYS A 3 -15.99 -35.23 -30.55
N ILE A 4 -16.99 -34.43 -30.21
CA ILE A 4 -16.83 -33.00 -29.90
C ILE A 4 -15.75 -32.94 -28.81
N SER A 5 -14.64 -32.27 -29.12
CA SER A 5 -13.54 -32.08 -28.17
C SER A 5 -14.11 -31.46 -26.89
N PRO A 6 -13.68 -31.89 -25.69
CA PRO A 6 -14.22 -31.34 -24.46
C PRO A 6 -13.97 -29.83 -24.45
N VAL A 7 -15.06 -29.06 -24.52
CA VAL A 7 -15.04 -27.60 -24.43
C VAL A 7 -14.31 -27.24 -23.14
N SER A 8 -13.26 -26.43 -23.23
CA SER A 8 -12.57 -25.91 -22.04
C SER A 8 -13.47 -24.87 -21.40
N ILE A 9 -14.37 -25.33 -20.53
CA ILE A 9 -15.35 -24.48 -19.84
C ILE A 9 -14.58 -23.46 -19.00
N LYS A 10 -14.79 -22.18 -19.30
CA LYS A 10 -14.25 -21.04 -18.55
C LYS A 10 -15.25 -20.56 -17.52
N TYR A 11 -16.53 -20.45 -17.89
CA TYR A 11 -17.59 -19.98 -17.01
C TYR A 11 -18.80 -20.90 -17.05
N MET A 12 -19.59 -20.90 -15.99
CA MET A 12 -20.88 -21.58 -15.89
C MET A 12 -21.95 -20.55 -15.53
N ILE A 13 -22.92 -20.36 -16.40
CA ILE A 13 -24.10 -19.53 -16.11
C ILE A 13 -25.11 -20.41 -15.37
N HIS A 14 -25.53 -19.98 -14.18
CA HIS A 14 -26.59 -20.62 -13.40
C HIS A 14 -27.81 -19.72 -13.43
N ALA A 15 -28.92 -20.24 -13.98
CA ALA A 15 -30.19 -19.52 -14.05
C ALA A 15 -31.33 -20.39 -13.52
N ASN A 16 -32.29 -19.75 -12.88
CA ASN A 16 -33.51 -20.39 -12.39
C ASN A 16 -34.68 -19.92 -13.25
N PHE A 17 -35.67 -20.78 -13.48
CA PHE A 17 -36.89 -20.40 -14.18
C PHE A 17 -38.14 -20.95 -13.51
N SER A 18 -39.25 -20.27 -13.73
CA SER A 18 -40.59 -20.69 -13.34
C SER A 18 -41.55 -20.45 -14.51
N ALA A 19 -42.42 -21.43 -14.80
CA ALA A 19 -43.41 -21.34 -15.86
C ALA A 19 -44.77 -21.91 -15.45
N GLU A 20 -45.85 -21.34 -15.98
CA GLU A 20 -47.22 -21.74 -15.66
C GLU A 20 -47.74 -22.84 -16.61
N GLY A 21 -47.27 -24.06 -16.39
CA GLY A 21 -47.76 -25.23 -17.12
C GLY A 21 -46.80 -26.41 -17.03
N ALA A 22 -47.10 -27.46 -17.79
CA ALA A 22 -46.20 -28.62 -17.91
C ALA A 22 -45.21 -28.36 -19.04
N LEU A 23 -43.91 -28.45 -18.73
CA LEU A 23 -42.83 -28.28 -19.69
C LEU A 23 -41.91 -29.50 -19.69
N GLU A 24 -41.32 -29.77 -20.83
CA GLU A 24 -40.26 -30.75 -20.99
C GLU A 24 -38.90 -30.07 -21.23
N LYS A 25 -37.81 -30.82 -21.07
CA LYS A 25 -36.45 -30.30 -21.29
C LYS A 25 -36.26 -29.71 -22.70
N PRO A 26 -36.78 -30.32 -23.78
CA PRO A 26 -36.69 -29.76 -25.12
C PRO A 26 -37.34 -28.38 -25.27
N ASP A 27 -38.41 -28.09 -24.53
CA ASP A 27 -39.10 -26.79 -24.59
C ASP A 27 -38.20 -25.67 -24.08
N VAL A 28 -37.54 -25.90 -22.95
CA VAL A 28 -36.61 -24.95 -22.33
C VAL A 28 -35.41 -24.69 -23.24
N ILE A 29 -34.81 -25.76 -23.78
CA ILE A 29 -33.68 -25.65 -24.71
C ILE A 29 -34.09 -24.93 -26.00
N GLY A 30 -35.28 -25.24 -26.52
CA GLY A 30 -35.84 -24.61 -27.71
C GLY A 30 -36.07 -23.12 -27.51
N ALA A 31 -36.60 -22.71 -26.35
CA ALA A 31 -36.78 -21.32 -25.99
C ALA A 31 -35.44 -20.57 -25.89
N ILE A 32 -34.43 -21.17 -25.25
CA ILE A 32 -33.10 -20.57 -25.16
C ILE A 32 -32.52 -20.32 -26.54
N PHE A 33 -32.53 -21.29 -27.46
CA PHE A 33 -31.97 -21.08 -28.79
C PHE A 33 -32.81 -20.18 -29.68
N GLY A 34 -34.14 -20.25 -29.57
CA GLY A 34 -35.04 -19.52 -30.47
C GLY A 34 -35.23 -18.06 -30.09
N GLN A 35 -35.43 -17.76 -28.81
CA GLN A 35 -35.71 -16.38 -28.37
C GLN A 35 -34.44 -15.55 -28.19
N THR A 36 -33.26 -16.16 -28.09
CA THR A 36 -31.99 -15.42 -28.07
C THR A 36 -31.44 -15.15 -29.49
N GLU A 37 -32.02 -15.76 -30.52
CA GLU A 37 -31.59 -15.63 -31.92
C GLU A 37 -31.80 -14.19 -32.42
N GLY A 38 -30.77 -13.61 -33.05
CA GLY A 38 -30.82 -12.26 -33.60
C GLY A 38 -30.71 -11.10 -32.61
N LEU A 39 -30.66 -11.34 -31.29
CA LEU A 39 -30.57 -10.26 -30.28
C LEU A 39 -29.16 -9.69 -30.12
N LEU A 40 -28.13 -10.53 -30.23
CA LEU A 40 -26.74 -10.19 -29.88
C LEU A 40 -25.79 -10.11 -31.09
N GLY A 41 -26.33 -10.25 -32.30
CA GLY A 41 -25.55 -10.34 -33.54
C GLY A 41 -25.05 -11.77 -33.83
N ALA A 42 -24.63 -12.00 -35.08
CA ALA A 42 -24.30 -13.33 -35.60
C ALA A 42 -23.16 -14.04 -34.85
N GLU A 43 -22.20 -13.29 -34.30
CA GLU A 43 -21.06 -13.85 -33.57
C GLU A 43 -21.42 -14.38 -32.18
N LEU A 44 -22.56 -13.93 -31.63
CA LEU A 44 -23.06 -14.31 -30.31
C LEU A 44 -24.31 -15.20 -30.37
N GLU A 45 -24.61 -15.76 -31.55
CA GLU A 45 -25.73 -16.68 -31.70
C GLU A 45 -25.44 -18.01 -30.99
N MET A 46 -26.28 -18.36 -30.02
CA MET A 46 -26.13 -19.54 -29.16
C MET A 46 -25.92 -20.84 -29.95
N ARG A 47 -26.61 -20.99 -31.11
CA ARG A 47 -26.53 -22.20 -31.94
C ARG A 47 -25.17 -22.32 -32.64
N GLU A 48 -24.64 -21.21 -33.16
CA GLU A 48 -23.31 -21.18 -33.79
C GLU A 48 -22.22 -21.33 -32.74
N LEU A 49 -22.34 -20.63 -31.61
CA LEU A 49 -21.45 -20.79 -30.46
C LEU A 49 -21.38 -22.23 -29.94
N GLN A 50 -22.49 -22.96 -29.96
CA GLN A 50 -22.50 -24.38 -29.58
C GLN A 50 -21.81 -25.27 -30.64
N LYS A 51 -22.00 -25.00 -31.94
CA LYS A 51 -21.31 -25.71 -33.04
C LYS A 51 -19.81 -25.48 -33.01
N GLU A 52 -19.37 -24.26 -32.72
CA GLU A 52 -17.97 -23.87 -32.56
C GLU A 52 -17.35 -24.43 -31.27
N GLY A 53 -18.15 -24.99 -30.37
CA GLY A 53 -17.68 -25.46 -29.06
C GLY A 53 -17.32 -24.34 -28.10
N LYS A 54 -17.80 -23.11 -28.33
CA LYS A 54 -17.72 -21.99 -27.37
C LYS A 54 -18.79 -22.10 -26.29
N ILE A 55 -19.93 -22.72 -26.58
CA ILE A 55 -20.95 -23.10 -25.60
C ILE A 55 -21.05 -24.62 -25.55
N GLY A 56 -21.08 -25.18 -24.35
CA GLY A 56 -21.22 -26.61 -24.15
C GLY A 56 -22.68 -27.07 -24.19
N ARG A 57 -22.95 -28.22 -23.59
CA ARG A 57 -24.32 -28.73 -23.49
C ARG A 57 -25.06 -27.97 -22.40
N ILE A 58 -26.19 -27.38 -22.77
CA ILE A 58 -27.10 -26.74 -21.82
C ILE A 58 -27.75 -27.84 -21.00
N GLU A 59 -27.57 -27.77 -19.68
CA GLU A 59 -28.18 -28.71 -18.75
C GLU A 59 -29.44 -28.08 -18.16
N VAL A 60 -30.54 -28.84 -18.21
CA VAL A 60 -31.83 -28.41 -17.67
C VAL A 60 -32.32 -29.47 -16.69
N GLU A 61 -32.57 -29.01 -15.47
CA GLU A 61 -33.24 -29.75 -14.41
C GLU A 61 -34.60 -29.10 -14.18
N LEU A 62 -35.65 -29.90 -14.14
CA LEU A 62 -37.02 -29.39 -14.02
C LEU A 62 -37.82 -30.23 -13.03
N HIS A 63 -38.62 -29.53 -12.24
CA HIS A 63 -39.44 -30.07 -11.18
C HIS A 63 -40.84 -29.48 -11.30
N LYS A 64 -41.85 -30.35 -11.22
CA LYS A 64 -43.24 -29.95 -11.28
C LYS A 64 -43.78 -29.71 -9.88
N GLU A 65 -44.24 -28.50 -9.62
CA GLU A 65 -44.88 -28.10 -8.38
C GLU A 65 -46.33 -27.70 -8.66
N GLY A 66 -47.24 -28.67 -8.52
CA GLY A 66 -48.67 -28.47 -8.79
C GLY A 66 -48.94 -28.12 -10.26
N LYS A 67 -49.35 -26.86 -10.51
CA LYS A 67 -49.61 -26.31 -11.85
C LYS A 67 -48.42 -25.57 -12.46
N LYS A 68 -47.34 -25.35 -11.70
CA LYS A 68 -46.15 -24.65 -12.16
C LYS A 68 -45.00 -25.62 -12.37
N THR A 69 -44.12 -25.29 -13.30
CA THR A 69 -42.84 -25.99 -13.49
C THR A 69 -41.73 -25.02 -13.09
N VAL A 70 -40.88 -25.43 -12.16
CA VAL A 70 -39.68 -24.71 -11.77
C VAL A 70 -38.45 -25.50 -12.21
N GLY A 71 -37.36 -24.82 -12.53
CA GLY A 71 -36.17 -25.52 -12.93
C GLY A 71 -34.91 -24.68 -12.90
N VAL A 72 -33.79 -25.37 -13.08
CA VAL A 72 -32.44 -24.82 -13.09
C VAL A 72 -31.84 -25.07 -14.46
N ILE A 73 -31.23 -24.03 -15.03
CA ILE A 73 -30.52 -24.03 -16.30
C ILE A 73 -29.04 -23.79 -15.99
N LYS A 74 -28.17 -24.67 -16.48
CA LYS A 74 -26.72 -24.51 -16.41
C LYS A 74 -26.15 -24.44 -17.81
N ILE A 75 -25.43 -23.37 -18.12
CA ILE A 75 -24.83 -23.16 -19.43
C ILE A 75 -23.31 -23.06 -19.29
N PRO A 76 -22.57 -24.09 -19.69
CA PRO A 76 -21.12 -24.03 -19.75
C PRO A 76 -20.65 -23.20 -20.94
N THR A 77 -19.80 -22.20 -20.71
CA THR A 77 -19.23 -21.33 -21.75
C THR A 77 -17.70 -21.35 -21.72
N ALA A 78 -17.08 -21.25 -22.89
CA ALA A 78 -15.65 -21.02 -23.11
C ALA A 78 -15.37 -19.61 -23.66
N LEU A 79 -16.39 -18.74 -23.61
CA LEU A 79 -16.37 -17.34 -24.01
C LEU A 79 -15.59 -16.47 -23.01
N ASP A 80 -15.35 -15.21 -23.36
CA ASP A 80 -14.84 -14.25 -22.41
C ASP A 80 -15.93 -13.80 -21.39
N GLN A 81 -15.53 -12.98 -20.41
CA GLN A 81 -16.44 -12.53 -19.36
C GLN A 81 -17.58 -11.65 -19.90
N SER A 82 -17.27 -10.77 -20.85
CA SER A 82 -18.21 -9.81 -21.43
C SER A 82 -19.26 -10.54 -22.27
N GLU A 83 -18.82 -11.39 -23.18
CA GLU A 83 -19.66 -12.24 -24.02
C GLU A 83 -20.54 -13.17 -23.16
N THR A 84 -19.96 -13.81 -22.14
CA THR A 84 -20.72 -14.68 -21.22
C THR A 84 -21.82 -13.89 -20.48
N THR A 85 -21.54 -12.65 -20.07
CA THR A 85 -22.51 -11.80 -19.38
C THR A 85 -23.64 -11.35 -20.31
N LEU A 86 -23.32 -11.01 -21.56
CA LEU A 86 -24.32 -10.67 -22.58
C LEU A 86 -25.27 -11.85 -22.85
N ILE A 87 -24.72 -13.06 -22.98
CA ILE A 87 -25.51 -14.28 -23.17
C ILE A 87 -26.42 -14.53 -21.97
N ALA A 88 -25.89 -14.40 -20.75
CA ALA A 88 -26.68 -14.54 -19.52
C ALA A 88 -27.85 -13.55 -19.50
N ALA A 89 -27.60 -12.27 -19.81
CA ALA A 89 -28.63 -11.24 -19.88
C ALA A 89 -29.69 -11.54 -20.96
N ALA A 90 -29.29 -12.03 -22.13
CA ALA A 90 -30.23 -12.40 -23.20
C ALA A 90 -31.11 -13.61 -22.85
N ILE A 91 -30.64 -14.52 -21.99
CA ILE A 91 -31.47 -15.63 -21.50
C ILE A 91 -32.52 -15.13 -20.50
N GLU A 92 -32.19 -14.10 -19.73
CA GLU A 92 -33.12 -13.49 -18.77
C GLU A 92 -34.30 -12.79 -19.46
N THR A 93 -34.16 -12.39 -20.73
CA THR A 93 -35.24 -11.77 -21.51
C THR A 93 -36.25 -12.78 -22.08
N ILE A 94 -36.11 -14.08 -21.80
CA ILE A 94 -37.02 -15.11 -22.30
C ILE A 94 -38.31 -15.08 -21.48
N GLU A 95 -39.39 -14.61 -22.11
CA GLU A 95 -40.71 -14.47 -21.47
C GLU A 95 -41.60 -15.71 -21.68
N ARG A 96 -41.23 -16.60 -22.62
CA ARG A 96 -42.07 -17.77 -22.95
C ARG A 96 -41.24 -19.03 -23.20
N ILE A 97 -41.61 -20.13 -22.57
CA ILE A 97 -41.03 -21.45 -22.80
C ILE A 97 -42.13 -22.39 -23.32
N GLY A 98 -41.94 -22.89 -24.55
CA GLY A 98 -42.97 -23.68 -25.23
C GLY A 98 -44.31 -22.93 -25.32
N PRO A 99 -45.42 -23.52 -24.86
CA PRO A 99 -46.72 -22.85 -24.82
C PRO A 99 -46.97 -22.00 -23.56
N CYS A 100 -46.04 -21.98 -22.59
CA CYS A 100 -46.28 -21.38 -21.27
C CYS A 100 -45.50 -20.08 -21.09
N ASP A 101 -46.12 -19.11 -20.41
CA ASP A 101 -45.41 -17.92 -19.94
C ASP A 101 -44.42 -18.31 -18.83
N SER A 102 -43.24 -17.69 -18.87
CA SER A 102 -42.12 -18.02 -18.01
C SER A 102 -41.37 -16.79 -17.54
N GLN A 103 -40.76 -16.91 -16.37
CA GLN A 103 -39.79 -15.95 -15.86
C GLN A 103 -38.48 -16.69 -15.63
N ILE A 104 -37.39 -16.16 -16.22
CA ILE A 104 -36.03 -16.64 -15.99
C ILE A 104 -35.29 -15.58 -15.18
N SER A 105 -34.44 -16.00 -14.24
CA SER A 105 -33.55 -15.14 -13.47
C SER A 105 -32.16 -15.75 -13.41
N VAL A 106 -31.14 -15.01 -13.81
CA VAL A 106 -29.74 -15.47 -13.68
C VAL A 106 -29.32 -15.34 -12.22
N GLU A 107 -28.98 -16.47 -11.57
CA GLU A 107 -28.54 -16.47 -10.17
C GLU A 107 -27.08 -15.98 -10.06
N ARG A 108 -26.20 -16.54 -10.88
CA ARG A 108 -24.77 -16.22 -10.88
C ARG A 108 -24.05 -16.74 -12.12
N ILE A 109 -22.90 -16.14 -12.40
CA ILE A 109 -21.92 -16.64 -13.38
C ILE A 109 -20.68 -17.09 -12.59
N GLU A 110 -20.32 -18.36 -12.69
CA GLU A 110 -19.22 -18.98 -11.93
C GLU A 110 -17.98 -19.19 -12.83
N ASP A 111 -16.79 -18.71 -12.43
CA ASP A 111 -15.53 -19.09 -13.09
C ASP A 111 -15.08 -20.47 -12.60
N VAL A 112 -15.41 -21.50 -13.38
CA VAL A 112 -15.11 -22.91 -13.06
C VAL A 112 -13.61 -23.25 -13.17
N ARG A 113 -12.76 -22.31 -13.61
CA ARG A 113 -11.30 -22.49 -13.61
C ARG A 113 -10.67 -22.11 -12.27
N GLY A 114 -11.38 -21.39 -11.41
CA GLY A 114 -10.87 -20.98 -10.09
C GLY A 114 -10.33 -22.18 -9.30
N SER A 115 -11.15 -23.22 -9.12
CA SER A 115 -10.78 -24.44 -8.40
C SER A 115 -9.60 -25.21 -9.03
N LYS A 116 -9.49 -25.22 -10.36
CA LYS A 116 -8.35 -25.82 -11.07
C LYS A 116 -7.08 -25.00 -10.89
N ARG A 117 -7.15 -23.66 -10.90
CA ARG A 117 -6.00 -22.80 -10.62
C ARG A 117 -5.48 -23.06 -9.20
N ASP A 118 -6.38 -23.13 -8.21
CA ASP A 118 -6.00 -23.44 -6.83
C ASP A 118 -5.37 -24.82 -6.71
N TYR A 119 -5.96 -25.84 -7.36
CA TYR A 119 -5.36 -27.17 -7.44
C TYR A 119 -3.99 -27.16 -8.10
N ILE A 120 -3.80 -26.44 -9.22
CA ILE A 120 -2.50 -26.33 -9.90
C ILE A 120 -1.48 -25.69 -8.97
N VAL A 121 -1.84 -24.62 -8.27
CA VAL A 121 -0.96 -23.93 -7.31
C VAL A 121 -0.58 -24.86 -6.15
N GLU A 122 -1.55 -25.52 -5.52
CA GLU A 122 -1.30 -26.46 -4.43
C GLU A 122 -0.50 -27.69 -4.89
N ARG A 123 -0.77 -28.20 -6.09
CA ARG A 123 -0.03 -29.32 -6.67
C ARG A 123 1.39 -28.91 -7.03
N ALA A 124 1.60 -27.71 -7.58
CA ALA A 124 2.91 -27.16 -7.84
C ALA A 124 3.72 -27.01 -6.55
N LYS A 125 3.12 -26.49 -5.46
CA LYS A 125 3.78 -26.43 -4.14
C LYS A 125 4.25 -27.81 -3.66
N LYS A 126 3.40 -28.83 -3.79
CA LYS A 126 3.75 -30.22 -3.40
C LYS A 126 4.86 -30.80 -4.28
N LEU A 127 4.76 -30.66 -5.60
CA LEU A 127 5.78 -31.13 -6.54
C LEU A 127 7.12 -30.42 -6.31
N MET A 128 7.09 -29.12 -6.00
CA MET A 128 8.28 -28.34 -5.65
C MET A 128 8.97 -28.85 -4.38
N GLN A 129 8.23 -29.34 -3.38
CA GLN A 129 8.82 -29.95 -2.18
C GLN A 129 9.52 -31.29 -2.49
N GLU A 130 9.01 -32.02 -3.49
CA GLU A 130 9.54 -33.31 -3.94
C GLU A 130 10.79 -33.17 -4.84
N ILE A 131 11.04 -31.99 -5.43
CA ILE A 131 12.26 -31.69 -6.18
C ILE A 131 13.42 -31.47 -5.19
N HIS A 132 13.96 -32.56 -4.64
CA HIS A 132 15.29 -32.60 -4.04
C HIS A 132 16.30 -33.05 -5.09
N GLY A 133 17.07 -32.10 -5.62
CA GLY A 133 18.15 -32.41 -6.55
C GLY A 133 18.71 -31.20 -7.31
N LYS A 134 19.73 -30.56 -6.72
CA LYS A 134 20.74 -29.69 -7.34
C LYS A 134 20.27 -28.40 -8.05
N THR A 135 20.57 -27.30 -7.33
CA THR A 135 21.02 -25.98 -7.81
C THR A 135 19.94 -24.93 -8.09
N ASP A 136 20.13 -23.80 -7.39
CA ASP A 136 19.47 -22.48 -7.41
C ASP A 136 18.00 -22.34 -6.95
N SER A 137 17.79 -22.76 -5.70
CA SER A 137 16.63 -22.47 -4.84
C SER A 137 16.23 -20.98 -4.66
N ARG A 138 17.01 -20.01 -5.17
CA ARG A 138 16.78 -18.57 -4.90
C ARG A 138 15.87 -17.88 -5.90
N GLU A 139 15.90 -18.25 -7.18
CA GLU A 139 15.05 -17.62 -8.21
C GLU A 139 13.65 -18.23 -8.24
N ILE A 140 13.55 -19.55 -8.10
CA ILE A 140 12.27 -20.29 -8.19
C ILE A 140 11.35 -19.98 -6.99
N SER A 141 11.91 -19.60 -5.85
CA SER A 141 11.15 -19.18 -4.66
C SER A 141 10.53 -17.78 -4.81
N ALA A 142 11.02 -16.95 -5.73
CA ALA A 142 10.51 -15.60 -5.96
C ALA A 142 9.21 -15.63 -6.77
N GLU A 143 9.15 -16.39 -7.87
CA GLU A 143 7.97 -16.43 -8.76
C GLU A 143 6.73 -17.07 -8.12
N ILE A 144 6.92 -18.08 -7.24
CA ILE A 144 5.81 -18.70 -6.50
C ILE A 144 5.36 -17.80 -5.32
N LYS A 145 6.27 -17.00 -4.74
CA LYS A 145 5.88 -15.98 -3.76
C LYS A 145 5.14 -14.82 -4.40
N ASP A 146 5.47 -14.45 -5.63
CA ASP A 146 4.85 -13.34 -6.34
C ASP A 146 3.39 -13.59 -6.68
N SER A 147 3.02 -14.81 -7.09
CA SER A 147 1.64 -15.17 -7.38
C SER A 147 0.74 -15.25 -6.14
N ALA A 148 1.26 -15.66 -4.98
CA ALA A 148 0.53 -15.62 -3.70
C ALA A 148 0.47 -14.22 -3.06
N LYS A 149 1.42 -13.33 -3.37
CA LYS A 149 1.47 -11.96 -2.83
C LYS A 149 0.66 -10.92 -3.61
N ILE A 150 0.31 -11.19 -4.87
CA ILE A 150 -0.60 -10.32 -5.64
C ILE A 150 -2.02 -10.29 -5.02
N ALA A 151 -2.41 -11.31 -4.24
CA ALA A 151 -3.62 -11.30 -3.42
C ALA A 151 -3.55 -10.37 -2.18
N GLY A 152 -2.40 -9.74 -1.92
CA GLY A 152 -2.17 -8.87 -0.77
C GLY A 152 -2.49 -7.40 -0.98
N ILE A 153 -2.83 -6.97 -2.20
CA ILE A 153 -3.23 -5.58 -2.46
C ILE A 153 -4.70 -5.38 -2.11
N LYS A 154 -4.94 -4.43 -1.22
CA LYS A 154 -6.25 -3.96 -0.80
C LYS A 154 -6.47 -2.55 -1.37
N GLU A 155 -7.73 -2.16 -1.47
CA GLU A 155 -8.11 -0.78 -1.74
C GLU A 155 -8.42 -0.08 -0.41
N TYR A 156 -7.97 1.15 -0.25
CA TYR A 156 -8.23 1.96 0.93
C TYR A 156 -8.87 3.30 0.56
N GLY A 157 -9.85 3.73 1.36
CA GLY A 157 -10.51 5.01 1.19
C GLY A 157 -11.54 5.06 0.06
N GLU A 158 -12.13 6.24 -0.12
CA GLU A 158 -13.10 6.50 -1.20
C GLU A 158 -12.42 6.55 -2.57
N ASN A 159 -11.16 7.03 -2.60
CA ASN A 159 -10.33 7.07 -3.80
C ASN A 159 -9.73 5.71 -4.20
N LYS A 160 -10.08 4.63 -3.47
CA LYS A 160 -9.62 3.25 -3.73
C LYS A 160 -8.11 3.14 -3.93
N LEU A 161 -7.37 3.74 -2.99
CA LEU A 161 -5.92 3.78 -3.03
C LEU A 161 -5.34 2.36 -2.89
N PRO A 162 -4.40 1.95 -3.77
CA PRO A 162 -3.75 0.65 -3.65
C PRO A 162 -2.94 0.61 -2.35
N SER A 163 -3.12 -0.43 -1.55
CA SER A 163 -2.50 -0.54 -0.23
C SER A 163 -2.15 -1.98 0.11
N GLY A 164 -1.18 -2.15 1.00
CA GLY A 164 -0.93 -3.42 1.69
C GLY A 164 -1.62 -3.46 3.05
N ASP A 165 -0.90 -3.88 4.08
CA ASP A 165 -1.38 -3.88 5.46
C ASP A 165 -1.02 -2.58 6.18
N ILE A 166 -1.95 -1.63 6.17
CA ILE A 166 -1.80 -0.32 6.81
C ILE A 166 -2.31 -0.28 8.26
N SER A 167 -2.56 -1.43 8.89
CA SER A 167 -3.11 -1.49 10.27
C SER A 167 -2.16 -0.92 11.32
N GLY A 168 -0.83 -1.00 11.09
CA GLY A 168 0.20 -0.53 12.01
C GLY A 168 0.31 0.99 12.18
N ASN A 169 1.15 1.43 13.11
CA ASN A 169 1.35 2.86 13.43
C ASN A 169 2.27 3.59 12.43
N GLU A 170 3.06 2.84 11.66
CA GLU A 170 3.98 3.36 10.64
C GLU A 170 3.51 2.92 9.26
N ILE A 171 3.47 3.86 8.32
CA ILE A 171 3.11 3.57 6.92
C ILE A 171 4.10 4.22 5.95
N ILE A 172 4.28 3.55 4.81
CA ILE A 172 5.07 4.04 3.69
C ILE A 172 4.11 4.51 2.60
N VAL A 173 4.28 5.76 2.15
CA VAL A 173 3.49 6.33 1.06
C VAL A 173 4.35 6.37 -0.20
N VAL A 174 3.81 5.93 -1.33
CA VAL A 174 4.45 5.93 -2.66
C VAL A 174 3.53 6.53 -3.71
N GLU A 175 4.05 6.93 -4.87
CA GLU A 175 3.26 7.59 -5.92
C GLU A 175 2.17 6.68 -6.48
N GLY A 176 2.56 5.47 -6.91
CA GLY A 176 1.74 4.62 -7.77
C GLY A 176 1.50 3.21 -7.27
N ARG A 177 0.60 2.53 -7.98
CA ARG A 177 0.28 1.11 -7.74
C ARG A 177 1.47 0.19 -7.98
N ALA A 178 2.32 0.51 -8.95
CA ALA A 178 3.48 -0.31 -9.29
C ALA A 178 4.53 -0.28 -8.17
N ASP A 179 4.73 0.86 -7.53
CA ASP A 179 5.58 1.00 -6.34
C ASP A 179 5.05 0.18 -5.17
N VAL A 180 3.73 0.23 -4.93
CA VAL A 180 3.06 -0.59 -3.91
C VAL A 180 3.34 -2.08 -4.16
N LEU A 181 3.21 -2.52 -5.41
CA LEU A 181 3.51 -3.90 -5.82
C LEU A 181 4.98 -4.25 -5.57
N ALA A 182 5.90 -3.40 -5.98
CA ALA A 182 7.33 -3.61 -5.82
C ALA A 182 7.72 -3.76 -4.34
N LEU A 183 7.16 -2.92 -3.47
CA LEU A 183 7.38 -2.96 -2.03
C LEU A 183 6.83 -4.24 -1.39
N ILE A 184 5.59 -4.63 -1.71
CA ILE A 184 4.96 -5.85 -1.17
C ILE A 184 5.73 -7.11 -1.62
N ARG A 185 6.13 -7.17 -2.89
CA ARG A 185 6.96 -8.27 -3.42
C ARG A 185 8.25 -8.44 -2.61
N ASN A 186 8.86 -7.33 -2.22
CA ASN A 186 10.08 -7.29 -1.42
C ASN A 186 9.86 -7.35 0.10
N GLY A 187 8.62 -7.60 0.56
CA GLY A 187 8.30 -7.85 1.97
C GLY A 187 8.01 -6.61 2.81
N VAL A 188 7.85 -5.46 2.16
CA VAL A 188 7.40 -4.21 2.78
C VAL A 188 5.89 -4.11 2.58
N ASN A 189 5.14 -4.54 3.59
CA ASN A 189 3.68 -4.68 3.48
C ASN A 189 2.90 -3.44 3.93
N ASN A 190 3.47 -2.58 4.77
CA ASN A 190 2.81 -1.39 5.32
C ASN A 190 2.88 -0.18 4.38
N VAL A 191 2.44 -0.38 3.13
CA VAL A 191 2.54 0.61 2.05
C VAL A 191 1.16 1.04 1.55
N ILE A 192 1.03 2.29 1.13
CA ILE A 192 -0.13 2.84 0.42
C ILE A 192 0.32 3.75 -0.73
N GLY A 193 -0.38 3.67 -1.87
CA GLY A 193 -0.14 4.51 -3.05
C GLY A 193 -1.06 5.72 -3.09
N MET A 194 -0.58 6.85 -3.64
CA MET A 194 -1.37 8.09 -3.80
C MET A 194 -2.05 8.25 -5.18
N ASN A 195 -1.89 7.28 -6.09
CA ASN A 195 -2.48 7.26 -7.44
C ASN A 195 -2.16 8.54 -8.25
N GLY A 196 -0.91 9.00 -8.18
CA GLY A 196 -0.38 10.12 -8.97
C GLY A 196 0.12 11.29 -8.11
N THR A 197 0.25 12.48 -8.71
CA THR A 197 0.95 13.62 -8.08
C THR A 197 0.10 14.47 -7.12
N LYS A 198 -1.22 14.30 -7.13
CA LYS A 198 -2.13 15.04 -6.24
C LYS A 198 -2.35 14.24 -4.97
N LEU A 199 -2.06 14.85 -3.83
CA LEU A 199 -2.28 14.24 -2.51
C LEU A 199 -3.77 13.96 -2.24
N PRO A 200 -4.17 12.68 -2.02
CA PRO A 200 -5.52 12.32 -1.59
C PRO A 200 -5.79 12.73 -0.14
N ASP A 201 -7.05 13.02 0.19
CA ASP A 201 -7.47 13.39 1.55
C ASP A 201 -7.19 12.27 2.56
N GLU A 202 -7.28 11.01 2.14
CA GLU A 202 -7.03 9.86 2.99
C GLU A 202 -5.59 9.81 3.50
N ILE A 203 -4.61 10.20 2.68
CA ILE A 203 -3.20 10.27 3.11
C ILE A 203 -3.02 11.40 4.13
N ARG A 204 -3.72 12.51 3.94
CA ARG A 204 -3.70 13.66 4.87
C ARG A 204 -4.32 13.30 6.22
N GLU A 205 -5.38 12.51 6.23
CA GLU A 205 -5.99 11.99 7.46
C GLU A 205 -5.09 10.99 8.16
N LEU A 206 -4.52 10.02 7.41
CA LEU A 206 -3.57 9.06 7.95
C LEU A 206 -2.36 9.73 8.61
N GLY A 207 -1.89 10.86 8.06
CA GLY A 207 -0.77 11.62 8.63
C GLY A 207 -1.03 12.26 9.99
N LYS A 208 -2.30 12.37 10.42
CA LYS A 208 -2.66 12.86 11.77
C LYS A 208 -2.50 11.78 12.83
N GLU A 209 -2.69 10.52 12.46
CA GLU A 209 -2.76 9.38 13.38
C GLU A 209 -1.52 8.48 13.31
N LYS A 210 -0.87 8.42 12.15
CA LYS A 210 0.22 7.50 11.85
C LYS A 210 1.50 8.24 11.50
N GLU A 211 2.62 7.57 11.72
CA GLU A 211 3.92 8.01 11.28
C GLU A 211 4.13 7.68 9.79
N ILE A 212 4.22 8.72 8.96
CA ILE A 212 4.39 8.56 7.52
C ILE A 212 5.85 8.69 7.10
N THR A 213 6.33 7.68 6.35
CA THR A 213 7.53 7.77 5.52
C THR A 213 7.10 7.89 4.06
N LEU A 214 7.42 9.00 3.40
CA LEU A 214 7.21 9.15 1.96
C LEU A 214 8.40 8.55 1.20
N PHE A 215 8.16 7.63 0.28
CA PHE A 215 9.20 7.03 -0.56
C PHE A 215 9.00 7.48 -2.01
N ILE A 216 9.94 8.29 -2.48
CA ILE A 216 9.92 8.91 -3.82
C ILE A 216 11.00 8.36 -4.74
N ASP A 217 10.78 8.55 -6.03
CA ASP A 217 11.75 8.30 -7.09
C ASP A 217 12.99 9.20 -6.98
N GLY A 218 14.09 8.72 -7.55
CA GLY A 218 15.40 9.38 -7.52
C GLY A 218 15.54 10.48 -8.58
N ASP A 219 14.44 10.99 -9.12
CA ASP A 219 14.42 11.93 -10.23
C ASP A 219 13.97 13.34 -9.78
N ARG A 220 13.70 14.22 -10.75
CA ARG A 220 13.20 15.57 -10.43
C ARG A 220 11.71 15.54 -10.07
N GLY A 221 10.92 14.63 -10.65
CA GLY A 221 9.50 14.46 -10.37
C GLY A 221 9.25 14.09 -8.92
N GLY A 222 9.92 13.05 -8.41
CA GLY A 222 9.85 12.59 -7.03
C GLY A 222 10.16 13.70 -6.02
N LYS A 223 11.15 14.56 -6.32
CA LYS A 223 11.47 15.73 -5.49
C LYS A 223 10.35 16.77 -5.42
N LEU A 224 9.60 16.97 -6.51
CA LEU A 224 8.45 17.88 -6.52
C LEU A 224 7.26 17.29 -5.76
N ILE A 225 7.07 15.97 -5.86
CA ILE A 225 6.05 15.24 -5.09
C ILE A 225 6.36 15.36 -3.61
N ALA A 226 7.60 15.12 -3.19
CA ALA A 226 8.00 15.29 -1.80
C ALA A 226 7.70 16.69 -1.23
N GLN A 227 7.90 17.74 -2.03
CA GLN A 227 7.54 19.09 -1.63
C GLN A 227 6.01 19.22 -1.47
N ASN A 228 5.25 18.87 -2.51
CA ASN A 228 3.79 18.99 -2.50
C ASN A 228 3.16 18.21 -1.34
N VAL A 229 3.60 16.97 -1.13
CA VAL A 229 3.07 16.10 -0.08
C VAL A 229 3.47 16.61 1.30
N SER A 230 4.70 17.07 1.50
CA SER A 230 5.14 17.60 2.80
C SER A 230 4.47 18.93 3.15
N ASP A 231 4.07 19.74 2.17
CA ASP A 231 3.34 20.99 2.39
C ASP A 231 1.88 20.75 2.78
N ASN A 232 1.31 19.59 2.40
CA ASN A 232 -0.13 19.31 2.54
C ASN A 232 -0.45 18.14 3.49
N ALA A 233 0.54 17.36 3.93
CA ALA A 233 0.42 16.27 4.90
C ALA A 233 1.60 16.22 5.87
N ASN A 234 1.35 15.63 7.04
CA ASN A 234 2.35 15.43 8.07
C ASN A 234 3.24 14.22 7.74
N ILE A 235 4.39 14.49 7.12
CA ILE A 235 5.39 13.48 6.75
C ILE A 235 6.56 13.55 7.72
N LYS A 236 6.91 12.41 8.35
CA LYS A 236 8.03 12.37 9.30
C LYS A 236 9.35 12.15 8.60
N TYR A 237 9.38 11.22 7.65
CA TYR A 237 10.60 10.81 6.95
C TYR A 237 10.40 10.78 5.44
N ILE A 238 11.48 11.01 4.70
CA ILE A 238 11.55 10.85 3.25
C ILE A 238 12.64 9.83 2.92
N ALA A 239 12.26 8.79 2.20
CA ALA A 239 13.17 7.86 1.54
C ALA A 239 13.23 8.20 0.05
N VAL A 240 14.42 8.09 -0.54
CA VAL A 240 14.65 8.45 -1.95
C VAL A 240 15.29 7.26 -2.64
N ALA A 241 14.76 6.90 -3.80
CA ALA A 241 15.39 5.91 -4.67
C ALA A 241 16.76 6.44 -5.16
N PRO A 242 17.69 5.56 -5.58
CA PRO A 242 18.94 5.99 -6.21
C PRO A 242 18.69 6.93 -7.40
N ASP A 243 19.63 7.84 -7.65
CA ASP A 243 19.50 8.85 -8.70
C ASP A 243 19.10 8.23 -10.05
N GLY A 244 17.98 8.73 -10.60
CA GLY A 244 17.45 8.30 -11.90
C GLY A 244 16.77 6.93 -11.92
N LYS A 245 16.50 6.31 -10.76
CA LYS A 245 15.67 5.10 -10.66
C LYS A 245 14.29 5.40 -10.09
N GLU A 246 13.31 4.65 -10.58
CA GLU A 246 11.95 4.62 -10.04
C GLU A 246 11.84 3.56 -8.94
N VAL A 247 10.92 3.74 -7.99
CA VAL A 247 10.71 2.80 -6.88
C VAL A 247 10.30 1.41 -7.38
N GLU A 248 9.54 1.34 -8.47
CA GLU A 248 9.14 0.08 -9.12
C GLU A 248 10.31 -0.75 -9.69
N GLU A 249 11.44 -0.10 -10.01
CA GLU A 249 12.62 -0.75 -10.60
C GLU A 249 13.60 -1.30 -9.55
N LEU A 250 13.39 -0.99 -8.27
CA LEU A 250 14.36 -1.30 -7.22
C LEU A 250 14.39 -2.79 -6.86
N ALA A 251 15.59 -3.34 -6.75
CA ALA A 251 15.77 -4.65 -6.14
C ALA A 251 15.50 -4.58 -4.62
N GLY A 252 15.08 -5.69 -4.00
CA GLY A 252 14.74 -5.69 -2.57
C GLY A 252 15.82 -5.19 -1.62
N LYS A 253 17.10 -5.41 -1.96
CA LYS A 253 18.24 -4.83 -1.20
C LYS A 253 18.29 -3.32 -1.31
N GLU A 254 17.97 -2.76 -2.47
CA GLU A 254 17.97 -1.31 -2.72
C GLU A 254 16.79 -0.64 -1.98
N ILE A 255 15.60 -1.24 -2.02
CA ILE A 255 14.42 -0.81 -1.25
C ILE A 255 14.75 -0.72 0.25
N LEU A 256 15.27 -1.80 0.84
CA LEU A 256 15.60 -1.85 2.26
C LEU A 256 16.72 -0.85 2.62
N MET A 257 17.67 -0.63 1.72
CA MET A 257 18.73 0.35 1.92
C MET A 257 18.19 1.78 1.88
N ALA A 258 17.31 2.11 0.93
CA ALA A 258 16.66 3.42 0.83
C ALA A 258 15.83 3.74 2.07
N LEU A 259 14.99 2.78 2.52
CA LEU A 259 14.18 2.94 3.73
C LEU A 259 15.03 3.07 5.00
N ARG A 260 16.18 2.40 5.10
CA ARG A 260 17.12 2.57 6.22
C ARG A 260 17.83 3.92 6.21
N LYS A 261 18.04 4.50 5.03
CA LYS A 261 18.67 5.81 4.82
C LYS A 261 17.64 6.94 4.75
N LYS A 262 16.38 6.69 5.11
CA LYS A 262 15.35 7.73 5.17
C LYS A 262 15.81 8.87 6.07
N ILE A 263 15.59 10.10 5.63
CA ILE A 263 15.97 11.31 6.38
C ILE A 263 14.71 12.03 6.86
N PRO A 264 14.76 12.79 7.96
CA PRO A 264 13.64 13.62 8.38
C PRO A 264 13.17 14.53 7.24
N ALA A 265 11.85 14.66 7.06
CA ALA A 265 11.29 15.46 5.97
C ALA A 265 11.81 16.92 6.00
N ARG A 266 11.99 17.48 7.20
CA ARG A 266 12.57 18.82 7.40
C ARG A 266 13.99 18.95 6.85
N GLU A 267 14.82 17.93 7.01
CA GLU A 267 16.20 17.93 6.52
C GLU A 267 16.22 17.86 4.99
N PHE A 268 15.40 16.98 4.40
CA PHE A 268 15.26 16.84 2.95
C PHE A 268 14.84 18.16 2.28
N LEU A 269 13.88 18.88 2.87
CA LEU A 269 13.41 20.17 2.36
C LEU A 269 14.45 21.28 2.56
N SER A 270 15.25 21.22 3.63
CA SER A 270 16.29 22.21 3.92
C SER A 270 17.52 22.07 3.03
N ALA A 271 17.90 20.84 2.67
CA ALA A 271 19.04 20.55 1.79
C ALA A 271 18.92 21.11 0.36
N ARG A 272 17.72 21.59 -0.05
CA ARG A 272 17.53 22.28 -1.35
C ARG A 272 17.62 23.81 -1.27
N ASN A 273 17.64 24.41 -0.08
CA ASN A 273 17.65 25.87 0.05
C ASN A 273 19.04 26.51 -0.08
N ASP A 274 20.09 25.73 -0.38
CA ASP A 274 21.43 26.25 -0.70
C ASP A 274 21.51 27.02 -2.05
N GLY A 275 20.40 27.14 -2.78
CA GLY A 275 20.32 27.94 -4.01
C GLY A 275 19.70 29.33 -3.87
N LYS A 276 18.83 29.58 -2.86
CA LYS A 276 18.16 30.88 -2.66
C LYS A 276 17.77 31.05 -1.19
N ARG A 277 18.60 31.77 -0.45
CA ARG A 277 18.19 32.38 0.82
C ARG A 277 17.23 33.53 0.51
N GLU A 278 15.94 33.32 0.73
CA GLU A 278 15.04 34.37 1.17
C GLU A 278 14.36 33.90 2.46
N PRO A 279 14.38 34.71 3.54
CA PRO A 279 13.81 34.32 4.82
C PRO A 279 12.29 34.44 4.75
N ILE A 280 11.59 33.34 4.48
CA ILE A 280 10.14 33.29 4.66
C ILE A 280 9.87 33.07 6.15
N GLN A 281 9.56 34.18 6.81
CA GLN A 281 8.84 34.20 8.07
C GLN A 281 7.54 33.42 7.92
N THR A 282 7.43 32.27 8.59
CA THR A 282 6.12 31.66 8.82
C THR A 282 5.88 31.60 10.32
N LYS A 283 4.93 32.44 10.73
CA LYS A 283 4.29 32.49 12.04
C LYS A 283 3.90 31.08 12.48
N ILE A 284 4.61 30.54 13.46
CA ILE A 284 4.06 29.53 14.38
C ILE A 284 4.08 30.22 15.74
N GLU A 285 2.91 30.18 16.37
CA GLU A 285 2.56 30.85 17.61
C GLU A 285 3.68 30.75 18.65
N GLN A 286 4.16 31.93 19.01
CA GLN A 286 5.06 32.16 20.12
C GLN A 286 4.28 31.90 21.41
N GLU A 287 4.34 30.69 21.96
CA GLU A 287 4.62 30.62 23.39
C GLU A 287 6.09 31.05 23.55
N HIS A 288 6.22 32.35 23.82
CA HIS A 288 7.42 33.04 24.22
C HIS A 288 8.21 32.23 25.26
N PHE A 289 9.16 31.40 24.81
CA PHE A 289 10.37 31.19 25.60
C PHE A 289 11.26 32.40 25.28
N GLN A 290 11.01 33.52 25.97
CA GLN A 290 11.87 34.69 25.90
C GLN A 290 13.25 34.28 26.41
N ILE A 291 14.17 34.07 25.47
CA ILE A 291 15.61 33.95 25.75
C ILE A 291 16.20 35.35 25.95
N ASP A 292 15.47 36.26 26.62
CA ASP A 292 15.95 37.63 26.85
C ASP A 292 16.62 37.80 28.21
N GLU A 293 16.60 36.78 29.08
CA GLU A 293 17.44 36.73 30.27
C GLU A 293 17.62 35.29 30.76
N ILE A 294 17.91 34.34 29.84
CA ILE A 294 18.47 33.05 30.30
C ILE A 294 19.78 33.42 31.00
N ASN A 295 19.76 33.30 32.33
CA ASN A 295 20.84 33.56 33.27
C ASN A 295 22.18 33.05 32.72
N LYS A 296 22.86 33.87 31.90
CA LYS A 296 24.20 33.58 31.39
C LYS A 296 25.12 33.30 32.57
N ASP A 297 24.88 33.96 33.70
CA ASP A 297 25.61 33.76 34.94
C ASP A 297 25.36 32.40 35.58
N LYS A 298 24.12 31.87 35.53
CA LYS A 298 23.81 30.51 36.03
C LYS A 298 24.38 29.45 35.11
N LEU A 299 24.30 29.63 33.78
CA LEU A 299 24.91 28.71 32.81
C LEU A 299 26.45 28.76 32.86
N LYS A 300 27.05 29.93 33.07
CA LYS A 300 28.49 30.08 33.31
C LYS A 300 28.93 29.39 34.59
N LYS A 301 28.20 29.56 35.69
CA LYS A 301 28.47 28.85 36.97
C LYS A 301 28.44 27.34 36.77
N ILE A 302 27.38 26.82 36.14
CA ILE A 302 27.27 25.38 35.85
C ILE A 302 28.42 24.93 34.93
N SER A 303 28.76 25.70 33.90
CA SER A 303 29.89 25.40 33.00
C SER A 303 31.23 25.33 33.74
N THR A 304 31.49 26.26 34.68
CA THR A 304 32.71 26.26 35.51
C THR A 304 32.71 25.16 36.56
N GLU A 305 31.55 24.76 37.09
CA GLU A 305 31.43 23.68 38.07
C GLU A 305 31.69 22.30 37.46
N ILE A 306 31.33 22.12 36.18
CA ILE A 306 31.56 20.87 35.45
C ILE A 306 32.91 20.83 34.73
N GLU A 307 33.68 21.91 34.75
CA GLU A 307 34.94 22.02 34.04
C GLU A 307 35.97 20.97 34.53
N GLY A 308 36.46 20.13 33.62
CA GLY A 308 37.41 19.04 33.94
C GLY A 308 36.76 17.76 34.46
N SER A 309 35.43 17.64 34.40
CA SER A 309 34.67 16.47 34.88
C SER A 309 34.25 15.50 33.76
N GLU A 310 34.40 15.85 32.48
CA GLU A 310 33.92 15.09 31.31
C GLU A 310 32.42 14.74 31.37
N LYS A 311 31.61 15.60 32.00
CA LYS A 311 30.17 15.43 32.16
C LYS A 311 29.36 16.45 31.36
N ALA A 312 28.11 16.09 31.12
CA ALA A 312 27.08 16.95 30.58
C ALA A 312 25.90 17.00 31.55
N VAL A 313 25.38 18.20 31.78
CA VAL A 313 24.22 18.48 32.64
C VAL A 313 23.03 18.81 31.76
N LEU A 314 21.94 18.08 31.97
CA LEU A 314 20.67 18.23 31.28
C LEU A 314 19.74 19.09 32.12
N LEU A 315 19.17 20.13 31.54
CA LEU A 315 18.33 21.10 32.23
C LEU A 315 16.94 21.21 31.61
N ASP A 316 15.94 21.42 32.46
CA ASP A 316 14.56 21.68 32.06
C ASP A 316 14.35 23.14 31.57
N SER A 317 13.09 23.51 31.29
CA SER A 317 12.69 24.87 30.93
C SER A 317 12.94 25.92 32.02
N SER A 318 13.17 25.51 33.26
CA SER A 318 13.43 26.39 34.41
C SER A 318 14.90 26.41 34.84
N LEU A 319 15.80 25.80 34.06
CA LEU A 319 17.23 25.64 34.36
C LEU A 319 17.49 24.85 35.65
N ASN A 320 16.65 23.86 35.96
CA ASN A 320 16.90 22.87 37.00
C ASN A 320 17.55 21.63 36.40
N GLU A 321 18.44 21.00 37.16
CA GLU A 321 19.08 19.76 36.74
C GLU A 321 18.07 18.61 36.68
N ILE A 322 17.85 18.11 35.47
CA ILE A 322 17.18 16.83 35.24
C ILE A 322 18.16 15.71 35.58
N LYS A 323 19.39 15.80 35.02
CA LYS A 323 20.43 14.79 35.24
C LYS A 323 21.81 15.22 34.74
N SER A 324 22.85 14.77 35.42
CA SER A 324 24.23 14.76 34.92
C SER A 324 24.66 13.38 34.39
N VAL A 325 25.28 13.33 33.22
CA VAL A 325 25.78 12.12 32.56
C VAL A 325 27.18 12.34 31.97
N SER A 326 27.95 11.28 31.72
CA SER A 326 29.23 11.43 31.00
C SER A 326 28.98 11.82 29.54
N VAL A 327 29.81 12.73 29.00
CA VAL A 327 29.72 13.18 27.60
C VAL A 327 29.79 12.01 26.61
N LYS A 328 30.53 10.94 26.95
CA LYS A 328 30.69 9.75 26.11
C LYS A 328 29.38 8.97 25.88
N VAL A 329 28.45 9.04 26.82
CA VAL A 329 27.17 8.31 26.76
C VAL A 329 25.97 9.23 26.49
N LEU A 330 26.22 10.53 26.36
CA LEU A 330 25.19 11.56 26.24
C LEU A 330 24.27 11.35 25.03
N SER A 331 24.83 11.07 23.85
CA SER A 331 24.04 10.84 22.62
C SER A 331 23.04 9.69 22.78
N GLY A 332 23.51 8.53 23.26
CA GLY A 332 22.65 7.37 23.51
C GLY A 332 21.64 7.60 24.64
N PHE A 333 21.97 8.46 25.61
CA PHE A 333 21.08 8.79 26.72
C PHE A 333 19.93 9.72 26.30
N LEU A 334 20.20 10.74 25.48
CA LEU A 334 19.20 11.68 24.96
C LEU A 334 18.09 10.99 24.15
N ASN A 335 18.44 9.89 23.48
CA ASN A 335 17.49 9.08 22.71
C ASN A 335 16.54 8.28 23.60
N ARG A 336 16.90 8.03 24.87
CA ARG A 336 16.16 7.15 25.80
C ARG A 336 15.47 7.90 26.94
N ILE A 337 15.81 9.17 27.17
CA ILE A 337 15.26 9.96 28.27
C ILE A 337 13.78 10.30 28.00
N ARG A 338 12.93 10.11 29.02
CA ARG A 338 11.50 10.44 28.96
C ARG A 338 11.25 11.93 29.08
N GLU A 339 11.94 12.57 30.03
CA GLU A 339 11.89 14.01 30.22
C GLU A 339 12.94 14.67 29.32
N LYS A 340 12.48 15.42 28.32
CA LYS A 340 13.34 15.98 27.28
C LYS A 340 13.98 17.29 27.76
N PRO A 341 15.31 17.40 27.78
CA PRO A 341 15.98 18.61 28.23
C PRO A 341 15.78 19.75 27.23
N ILE A 342 15.66 20.97 27.74
CA ILE A 342 15.61 22.20 26.94
C ILE A 342 17.00 22.80 26.77
N VAL A 343 17.87 22.65 27.79
CA VAL A 343 19.26 23.14 27.77
C VAL A 343 20.22 22.02 28.15
N ILE A 344 21.35 21.92 27.45
CA ILE A 344 22.43 20.99 27.77
C ILE A 344 23.72 21.79 27.98
N VAL A 345 24.42 21.56 29.10
CA VAL A 345 25.75 22.12 29.37
C VAL A 345 26.78 20.99 29.31
N ILE A 346 27.82 21.12 28.49
CA ILE A 346 28.80 20.08 28.19
C ILE A 346 30.19 20.56 28.59
N ASP A 347 30.89 19.78 29.41
CA ASP A 347 32.32 19.96 29.63
C ASP A 347 33.12 19.40 28.46
N GLY A 348 33.55 20.29 27.56
CA GLY A 348 34.41 19.96 26.41
C GLY A 348 33.81 20.34 25.06
N THR A 349 34.04 19.50 24.05
CA THR A 349 33.61 19.75 22.67
C THR A 349 32.27 19.05 22.38
N ALA A 350 31.28 19.82 21.94
CA ALA A 350 30.04 19.27 21.39
C ALA A 350 30.32 18.67 20.00
N THR A 351 30.38 17.34 19.94
CA THR A 351 30.61 16.61 18.68
C THR A 351 29.32 16.54 17.84
N LYS A 352 29.44 16.32 16.53
CA LYS A 352 28.28 16.21 15.62
C LYS A 352 27.19 15.22 16.12
N PRO A 353 27.53 14.00 16.59
CA PRO A 353 26.51 13.08 17.10
C PRO A 353 25.74 13.62 18.32
N ILE A 354 26.41 14.38 19.18
CA ILE A 354 25.77 14.99 20.37
C ILE A 354 24.81 16.10 19.95
N ILE A 355 25.23 16.96 19.01
CA ILE A 355 24.41 18.07 18.51
C ILE A 355 23.14 17.51 17.84
N ILE A 356 23.27 16.50 16.99
CA ILE A 356 22.13 15.83 16.34
C ILE A 356 21.22 15.15 17.38
N SER A 357 21.79 14.41 18.34
CA SER A 357 20.96 13.74 19.37
C SER A 357 20.22 14.74 20.27
N ALA A 358 20.80 15.92 20.50
CA ALA A 358 20.16 17.00 21.22
C ALA A 358 19.02 17.65 20.40
N GLU A 359 19.19 17.77 19.08
CA GLU A 359 18.14 18.25 18.16
C GLU A 359 16.94 17.31 18.14
N GLU A 360 17.20 16.02 18.00
CA GLU A 360 16.19 14.97 18.05
C GLU A 360 15.49 14.92 19.41
N ALA A 361 16.20 15.25 20.49
CA ALA A 361 15.64 15.38 21.82
C ALA A 361 14.83 16.67 22.05
N GLY A 362 14.78 17.59 21.07
CA GLY A 362 14.05 18.85 21.20
C GLY A 362 14.75 19.91 22.05
N CYS A 363 16.07 19.78 22.25
CA CYS A 363 16.87 20.77 22.95
C CYS A 363 16.90 22.10 22.19
N ARG A 364 16.86 23.22 22.91
CA ARG A 364 16.89 24.57 22.33
C ARG A 364 18.24 25.25 22.46
N VAL A 365 19.03 24.90 23.48
CA VAL A 365 20.34 25.50 23.74
C VAL A 365 21.37 24.42 24.12
N ILE A 366 22.56 24.47 23.51
CA ILE A 366 23.73 23.72 23.97
C ILE A 366 24.81 24.71 24.37
N VAL A 367 25.35 24.54 25.58
CA VAL A 367 26.51 25.26 26.11
C VAL A 367 27.71 24.32 26.09
N ALA A 368 28.80 24.71 25.43
CA ALA A 368 30.04 23.93 25.38
C ALA A 368 31.23 24.85 25.07
N LYS A 369 32.46 24.43 25.39
CA LYS A 369 33.66 25.22 25.05
C LYS A 369 33.83 25.35 23.54
N ASN A 370 33.71 24.22 22.84
CA ASN A 370 33.92 24.12 21.40
C ASN A 370 32.78 23.33 20.73
N PHE A 371 32.53 23.59 19.45
CA PHE A 371 31.51 22.92 18.65
C PHE A 371 32.15 22.34 17.38
N ALA A 372 31.88 21.06 17.10
CA ALA A 372 32.39 20.39 15.90
C ALA A 372 31.63 20.77 14.60
N THR A 373 30.47 21.41 14.75
CA THR A 373 29.68 21.99 13.67
C THR A 373 28.85 23.15 14.22
N THR A 374 28.59 24.15 13.38
CA THR A 374 27.66 25.24 13.66
C THR A 374 26.36 25.12 12.87
N ASP A 375 26.27 24.09 12.01
CA ASP A 375 25.08 23.77 11.24
C ASP A 375 24.11 22.99 12.11
N THR A 376 23.20 23.72 12.77
CA THR A 376 22.21 23.18 13.71
C THR A 376 21.07 24.19 13.90
N SER A 377 19.89 23.67 14.19
CA SER A 377 18.68 24.37 14.61
C SER A 377 18.69 24.78 16.10
N ILE A 378 19.70 24.35 16.87
CA ILE A 378 19.88 24.67 18.29
C ILE A 378 20.73 25.93 18.45
N LYS A 379 20.40 26.75 19.44
CA LYS A 379 21.29 27.85 19.84
C LYS A 379 22.56 27.30 20.51
N LEU A 380 23.69 27.45 19.83
CA LEU A 380 25.01 27.11 20.38
C LEU A 380 25.56 28.29 21.18
N MET A 381 26.00 28.03 22.41
CA MET A 381 26.62 29.02 23.29
C MET A 381 28.00 28.56 23.73
N SER A 382 29.03 29.27 23.29
CA SER A 382 30.39 29.08 23.81
C SER A 382 30.56 29.90 25.09
N LEU A 383 30.85 29.23 26.21
CA LEU A 383 31.05 29.82 27.53
C LEU A 383 32.30 29.28 28.21
#